data_AF-A0A8J4YDJ2-F1
#
_entry.id   AF-A0A8J4YDJ2-F1
#
_cell.length_a   1.000
_cell.length_b   1.000
_cell.length_c   1.000
_cell.angle_alpha   90.00
_cell.angle_beta   90.00
_cell.angle_gamma   90.00
#
_symmetry.space_group_name_H-M   'P 1'
#
loop_
_entity.id
_entity.type
_entity.pdbx_description
1 polymer ?
#
loop_
_entity_poly.entity_id
_entity_poly.type
_entity_poly.pdbx_seq_one_letter_code
_entity_poly.pdbx_strand_id
1 'polypeptide(L)'
;MTRYYKRPILLIEFDQNKPFHLQGRYFLSNDGSSSSKDVAAKLQLLTLHFPHLKLLWCPSPYATAEVFQLLKTGREEPVVSQAEAVTAQTNPDVISERYNPQIKDFVSKLPGINTKNIYLILNKITSLPELLTVSKEDLTEILGSGRNAEALHNSLHRRLKPPEQPQDAKRGGKFTRKGKRRFPTRLT
;
A
#
# COMPACT_ATOMS: atom_id res chain seq x y z
N MET A 1 -0.73 10.54 -4.77
CA MET A 1 -0.38 11.98 -4.58
C MET A 1 0.66 12.46 -5.56
N THR A 2 1.91 11.95 -5.54
CA THR A 2 2.97 12.36 -6.47
C THR A 2 2.60 12.21 -7.95
N ARG A 3 1.82 11.19 -8.31
CA ARG A 3 1.30 10.96 -9.68
C ARG A 3 0.28 12.00 -10.17
N TYR A 4 -0.42 12.67 -9.26
CA TYR A 4 -1.60 13.48 -9.59
C TYR A 4 -1.39 14.96 -9.32
N TYR A 5 -0.56 15.30 -8.33
CA TYR A 5 -0.31 16.66 -7.91
C TYR A 5 1.15 17.03 -8.10
N LYS A 6 1.38 18.19 -8.71
CA LYS A 6 2.72 18.73 -9.00
C LYS A 6 3.58 18.93 -7.75
N ARG A 7 2.96 19.28 -6.61
CA ARG A 7 3.63 19.57 -5.34
C ARG A 7 2.93 18.82 -4.20
N PRO A 8 3.22 17.53 -3.99
CA PRO A 8 2.66 16.79 -2.88
C PRO A 8 3.33 17.25 -1.58
N ILE A 9 2.52 17.57 -0.56
CA ILE A 9 2.98 17.99 0.77
C ILE A 9 2.36 17.06 1.80
N LEU A 10 3.17 16.57 2.73
CA LEU A 10 2.71 15.88 3.95
C LEU A 10 2.85 16.86 5.11
N LEU A 11 1.72 17.24 5.70
CA LEU A 11 1.66 18.09 6.88
C LEU A 11 1.68 17.21 8.15
N ILE A 12 2.58 17.53 9.08
CA ILE A 12 2.67 16.92 10.41
C ILE A 12 2.38 18.03 11.43
N GLU A 13 1.22 17.93 12.08
CA GLU A 13 0.78 18.87 13.10
C GLU A 13 1.09 18.31 14.49
N PHE A 14 1.63 19.18 15.35
CA PHE A 14 1.91 18.87 16.76
C PHE A 14 0.93 19.60 17.68
N ASP A 15 0.76 19.06 18.88
CA ASP A 15 -0.01 19.66 19.95
C ASP A 15 0.81 20.79 20.59
N GLN A 16 0.21 21.98 20.69
CA GLN A 16 0.84 23.16 21.28
C GLN A 16 1.28 22.96 22.73
N ASN A 17 0.62 22.06 23.47
CA ASN A 17 0.90 21.79 24.87
C ASN A 17 2.02 20.75 25.04
N LYS A 18 2.58 20.24 23.93
CA LYS A 18 3.62 19.22 23.93
C LYS A 18 4.89 19.74 23.27
N PRO A 19 6.06 19.20 23.66
CA PRO A 19 7.31 19.48 22.98
C PRO A 19 7.23 19.24 21.46
N PHE A 20 7.79 20.16 20.69
CA PHE A 20 7.85 20.12 19.22
C PHE A 20 8.92 19.14 18.73
N HIS A 21 8.69 17.83 18.95
CA HIS A 21 9.52 16.76 18.42
C HIS A 21 8.70 15.47 18.26
N LEU A 22 9.19 14.53 17.43
CA LEU A 22 8.55 13.23 17.26
C LEU A 22 8.63 12.44 18.57
N GLN A 23 7.48 12.29 19.24
CA GLN A 23 7.38 11.53 20.48
C GLN A 23 7.03 10.07 20.15
N GLY A 24 7.94 9.14 20.46
CA GLY A 24 7.74 7.71 20.16
C GLY A 24 6.56 7.06 20.91
N ARG A 25 6.04 7.70 21.97
CA ARG A 25 5.07 7.07 22.88
C ARG A 25 3.60 7.32 22.56
N TYR A 26 3.27 8.25 21.66
CA TYR A 26 1.88 8.71 21.48
C TYR A 26 1.24 8.27 20.16
N PHE A 27 2.00 7.73 19.22
CA PHE A 27 1.52 7.56 17.85
C PHE A 27 1.32 6.12 17.39
N LEU A 28 1.82 5.12 18.13
CA LEU A 28 1.70 3.72 17.76
C LEU A 28 1.51 2.87 19.02
N SER A 29 0.67 1.84 18.88
CA SER A 29 0.26 0.84 19.86
C SER A 29 1.29 0.50 20.94
N ASN A 30 0.82 0.05 22.12
CA ASN A 30 1.58 -0.36 23.31
C ASN A 30 2.64 -1.48 23.11
N ASP A 31 3.01 -1.79 21.87
CA ASP A 31 4.19 -2.58 21.56
C ASP A 31 5.43 -1.70 21.75
N GLY A 32 6.21 -1.96 22.80
CA GLY A 32 7.38 -1.18 23.22
C GLY A 32 8.54 -1.15 22.23
N SER A 33 8.30 -1.54 20.98
CA SER A 33 9.27 -1.60 19.88
C SER A 33 9.34 -0.31 19.04
N SER A 34 8.32 0.56 19.07
CA SER A 34 8.26 1.75 18.20
C SER A 34 8.90 2.97 18.83
N SER A 35 10.22 3.09 18.70
CA SER A 35 10.98 4.26 19.14
C SER A 35 10.71 5.49 18.25
N SER A 36 10.94 6.70 18.76
CA SER A 36 10.96 7.92 17.92
C SER A 36 11.96 7.82 16.77
N LYS A 37 13.02 7.02 16.95
CA LYS A 37 14.00 6.68 15.91
C LYS A 37 13.36 5.94 14.73
N ASP A 38 12.37 5.09 14.98
CA ASP A 38 11.72 4.32 13.92
C ASP A 38 10.79 5.18 13.07
N VAL A 39 10.11 6.14 13.71
CA VAL A 39 9.28 7.12 12.99
C VAL A 39 10.16 8.01 12.11
N ALA A 40 11.27 8.51 12.65
CA ALA A 40 12.23 9.31 11.88
C ALA A 40 12.83 8.52 10.71
N ALA A 41 13.24 7.26 10.93
CA ALA A 41 13.76 6.39 9.88
C ALA A 41 12.72 6.12 8.78
N LYS A 42 11.45 5.87 9.15
CA LYS A 42 10.35 5.70 8.19
C LYS A 42 10.08 6.97 7.39
N LEU A 43 10.11 8.14 8.02
CA LEU A 43 9.97 9.44 7.33
C LEU A 43 11.12 9.67 6.35
N GLN A 44 12.36 9.36 6.75
CA GLN A 44 13.53 9.45 5.87
C GLN A 44 13.38 8.52 4.66
N LEU A 45 13.03 7.25 4.89
CA LEU A 45 12.80 6.28 3.82
C LEU A 45 11.70 6.75 2.86
N LEU A 46 10.62 7.32 3.39
CA LEU A 46 9.52 7.88 2.62
C LEU A 46 9.98 9.05 1.74
N THR A 47 10.84 9.95 2.24
CA THR A 47 11.41 11.03 1.42
C THR A 47 12.39 10.55 0.34
N LEU A 48 13.10 9.44 0.58
CA LEU A 48 13.97 8.81 -0.43
C LEU A 48 13.16 8.20 -1.58
N HIS A 49 12.06 7.52 -1.28
CA HIS A 49 11.19 6.95 -2.30
C HIS A 49 10.37 7.99 -3.08
N PHE A 50 10.06 9.13 -2.46
CA PHE A 50 9.25 10.20 -3.04
C PHE A 50 9.99 11.54 -3.02
N PRO A 51 10.97 11.78 -3.91
CA PRO A 51 11.84 12.97 -3.86
C PRO A 51 11.08 14.30 -4.05
N HIS A 52 9.91 14.27 -4.68
CA HIS A 52 9.06 15.45 -4.86
C HIS A 52 8.16 15.76 -3.65
N LEU A 53 8.01 14.82 -2.70
CA LEU A 53 7.22 15.03 -1.50
C LEU A 53 7.92 16.02 -0.56
N LYS A 54 7.18 17.01 -0.08
CA LYS A 54 7.67 17.96 0.92
C LYS A 54 7.03 17.69 2.27
N LEU A 55 7.81 17.79 3.34
CA LEU A 55 7.31 17.71 4.70
C LEU A 55 7.09 19.13 5.22
N LEU A 56 5.93 19.36 5.85
CA LEU A 56 5.61 20.60 6.55
C LEU A 56 5.32 20.26 8.00
N TRP A 57 6.04 20.88 8.94
CA TRP A 57 5.92 20.60 10.37
C TRP A 57 5.34 21.83 11.06
N CYS A 58 4.18 21.68 11.68
CA CYS A 58 3.47 22.78 12.33
C CYS A 58 3.40 22.53 13.85
N PRO A 59 3.89 23.45 14.70
CA PRO A 59 3.93 23.24 16.15
C PRO A 59 2.56 23.34 16.83
N SER A 60 1.56 23.88 16.14
CA SER A 60 0.20 24.05 16.65
C SER A 60 -0.80 24.18 15.49
N PRO A 61 -2.10 23.95 15.73
CA PRO A 61 -3.16 24.20 14.74
C PRO A 61 -3.22 25.65 14.27
N TYR A 62 -2.87 26.62 15.13
CA TYR A 62 -2.80 28.02 14.75
C TYR A 62 -1.70 28.28 13.71
N ALA A 63 -0.53 27.68 13.91
CA ALA A 63 0.55 27.75 12.92
C ALA A 63 0.17 27.05 11.61
N THR A 64 -0.55 25.92 11.67
CA THR A 64 -1.08 25.25 10.48
C THR A 64 -2.00 26.18 9.67
N ALA A 65 -2.93 26.88 10.34
CA ALA A 65 -3.86 27.81 9.69
C ALA A 65 -3.12 28.99 9.03
N GLU A 66 -2.14 29.56 9.72
CA GLU A 66 -1.30 30.63 9.16
C GLU A 66 -0.55 30.16 7.92
N VAL A 67 0.06 28.97 7.96
CA VAL A 67 0.75 28.40 6.80
C VAL A 67 -0.22 28.15 5.64
N PHE A 68 -1.45 27.69 5.91
CA PHE A 68 -2.46 27.52 4.86
C PHE A 68 -2.81 28.85 4.20
N GLN A 69 -3.00 29.92 4.98
CA GLN A 69 -3.24 31.26 4.45
C GLN A 69 -2.06 31.71 3.58
N LEU A 70 -0.82 31.59 4.07
CA LEU A 70 0.39 31.95 3.31
C LEU A 70 0.54 31.15 2.01
N LEU A 71 0.25 29.85 2.04
CA LEU A 71 0.30 28.99 0.84
C LEU A 71 -0.80 29.35 -0.17
N LYS A 72 -1.89 29.96 0.30
CA LYS A 72 -3.03 30.34 -0.53
C LYS A 72 -2.90 31.75 -1.11
N THR A 73 -2.22 32.66 -0.43
CA THR A 73 -2.04 34.04 -0.87
C THR A 73 -1.56 34.13 -2.32
N GLY A 74 -2.30 34.87 -3.14
CA GLY A 74 -1.97 35.09 -4.56
C GLY A 74 -2.20 33.88 -5.48
N ARG A 75 -2.94 32.85 -5.04
CA ARG A 75 -3.30 31.68 -5.86
C ARG A 75 -4.81 31.57 -6.07
N GLU A 76 -5.20 31.08 -7.24
CA GLU A 76 -6.60 30.84 -7.62
C GLU A 76 -7.32 29.85 -6.69
N GLU A 77 -8.64 29.94 -6.61
CA GLU A 77 -9.50 29.02 -5.87
C GLU A 77 -9.55 27.62 -6.49
N PRO A 78 -9.46 26.54 -5.67
CA PRO A 78 -9.58 25.20 -6.20
C PRO A 78 -11.01 24.99 -6.71
N VAL A 79 -11.12 24.50 -7.95
CA VAL A 79 -12.41 24.23 -8.58
C VAL A 79 -12.80 22.77 -8.36
N VAL A 80 -14.03 22.53 -7.87
CA VAL A 80 -14.53 21.18 -7.54
C VAL A 80 -14.49 20.26 -8.77
N SER A 81 -14.94 20.74 -9.93
CA SER A 81 -14.95 19.95 -11.16
C SER A 81 -13.55 19.51 -11.62
N GLN A 82 -12.53 20.35 -11.42
CA GLN A 82 -11.14 19.98 -11.71
C GLN A 82 -10.64 18.92 -10.72
N ALA A 83 -10.96 19.06 -9.43
CA ALA A 83 -10.56 18.09 -8.41
C ALA A 83 -11.15 16.69 -8.65
N GLU A 84 -12.41 16.61 -9.09
CA GLU A 84 -13.06 15.35 -9.46
C GLU A 84 -12.37 14.68 -10.66
N ALA A 85 -12.00 15.48 -11.67
CA ALA A 85 -11.34 14.99 -12.89
C ALA A 85 -9.93 14.42 -12.65
N VAL A 86 -9.22 14.85 -11.61
CA VAL A 86 -7.85 14.40 -11.29
C VAL A 86 -7.78 12.91 -10.94
N THR A 87 -8.90 12.28 -10.52
CA THR A 87 -8.94 10.83 -10.28
C THR A 87 -8.77 10.03 -11.57
N ALA A 88 -9.12 10.62 -12.71
CA ALA A 88 -9.11 9.97 -14.02
C ALA A 88 -7.84 10.25 -14.84
N GLN A 89 -7.12 11.34 -14.55
CA GLN A 89 -5.99 11.79 -15.37
C GLN A 89 -4.69 11.78 -14.57
N THR A 90 -3.71 10.99 -15.03
CA THR A 90 -2.33 11.03 -14.51
C THR A 90 -1.68 12.33 -14.94
N ASN A 91 -1.02 13.03 -14.02
CA ASN A 91 -0.43 14.35 -14.30
C ASN A 91 0.69 14.21 -15.35
N PRO A 92 0.61 14.90 -16.51
CA PRO A 92 1.53 14.67 -17.64
C PRO A 92 2.98 15.12 -17.33
N ASP A 93 3.17 16.05 -16.39
CA ASP A 93 4.49 16.58 -16.01
C ASP A 93 5.32 15.61 -15.15
N VAL A 94 4.67 14.63 -14.50
CA VAL A 94 5.32 13.70 -13.56
C VAL A 94 5.53 12.38 -14.27
N ILE A 95 6.50 12.34 -15.19
CA ILE A 95 6.96 11.13 -15.90
C ILE A 95 5.77 10.22 -16.22
N SER A 96 5.03 10.60 -17.27
CA SER A 96 4.05 9.71 -17.90
C SER A 96 4.71 8.34 -18.07
N GLU A 97 4.43 7.40 -17.16
CA GLU A 97 4.77 6.01 -17.39
C GLU A 97 4.11 5.68 -18.74
N ARG A 98 4.90 5.19 -19.69
CA ARG A 98 4.42 4.86 -21.06
C ARG A 98 3.17 3.95 -21.02
N TYR A 99 2.94 3.28 -19.90
CA TYR A 99 1.88 2.33 -19.67
C TYR A 99 0.91 2.84 -18.61
N ASN A 100 -0.33 2.37 -18.70
CA ASN A 100 -1.32 2.61 -17.66
C ASN A 100 -0.79 2.08 -16.30
N PRO A 101 -0.68 2.92 -15.25
CA PRO A 101 -0.10 2.54 -13.97
C PRO A 101 -0.90 1.43 -13.28
N GLN A 102 -2.22 1.37 -13.46
CA GLN A 102 -3.05 0.33 -12.86
C GLN A 102 -2.74 -1.05 -13.47
N ILE A 103 -2.56 -1.10 -14.80
CA ILE A 103 -2.21 -2.33 -15.51
C ILE A 103 -0.78 -2.75 -15.14
N LYS A 104 0.16 -1.81 -15.13
CA LYS A 104 1.54 -2.08 -14.71
C LYS A 104 1.59 -2.60 -13.28
N ASP A 105 0.88 -1.96 -12.35
CA ASP A 105 0.82 -2.38 -10.95
C ASP A 105 0.20 -3.78 -10.85
N PHE A 106 -0.89 -4.07 -11.57
CA PHE A 106 -1.49 -5.41 -11.63
C PHE A 106 -0.53 -6.47 -12.16
N VAL A 107 0.07 -6.24 -13.34
CA VAL A 107 1.01 -7.17 -13.98
C VAL A 107 2.23 -7.40 -13.08
N SER A 108 2.71 -6.37 -12.38
CA SER A 108 3.84 -6.49 -11.44
C SER A 108 3.59 -7.46 -10.28
N LYS A 109 2.33 -7.74 -9.95
CA LYS A 109 1.94 -8.66 -8.88
C LYS A 109 1.72 -10.09 -9.38
N LEU A 110 1.78 -10.33 -10.69
CA LEU A 110 1.62 -11.67 -11.23
C LEU A 110 2.85 -12.54 -10.93
N PRO A 111 2.68 -13.83 -10.59
CA PRO A 111 3.78 -14.75 -10.36
C PRO A 111 4.71 -14.84 -11.58
N GLY A 112 6.02 -14.78 -11.35
CA GLY A 112 7.02 -14.80 -12.42
C GLY A 112 7.34 -13.43 -13.03
N ILE A 113 6.58 -12.38 -12.70
CA ILE A 113 6.88 -11.00 -13.10
C ILE A 113 7.82 -10.35 -12.08
N ASN A 114 8.80 -9.62 -12.59
CA ASN A 114 9.79 -8.89 -11.82
C ASN A 114 10.10 -7.55 -12.49
N THR A 115 10.85 -6.69 -11.79
CA THR A 115 11.21 -5.35 -12.27
C THR A 115 12.02 -5.37 -13.58
N LYS A 116 12.69 -6.49 -13.91
CA LYS A 116 13.51 -6.63 -15.13
C LYS A 116 12.69 -7.06 -16.35
N ASN A 117 11.68 -7.92 -16.16
CA ASN A 117 10.91 -8.51 -17.26
C ASN A 117 9.53 -7.86 -17.50
N ILE A 118 9.04 -7.05 -16.56
CA ILE A 118 7.71 -6.41 -16.66
C ILE A 118 7.54 -5.62 -17.96
N TYR A 119 8.58 -4.89 -18.37
CA TYR A 119 8.53 -4.10 -19.60
C TYR A 119 8.55 -4.96 -20.86
N LEU A 120 9.10 -6.18 -20.82
CA LEU A 120 9.09 -7.09 -21.98
C LEU A 120 7.65 -7.52 -22.30
N ILE A 121 6.90 -7.88 -21.27
CA ILE A 121 5.47 -8.21 -21.40
C ILE A 121 4.65 -7.01 -21.82
N LEU A 122 4.79 -5.86 -21.14
CA LEU A 122 4.02 -4.66 -21.47
C LEU A 122 4.32 -4.12 -22.87
N ASN A 123 5.50 -4.41 -23.43
CA ASN A 123 5.86 -4.06 -24.80
C ASN A 123 5.27 -5.02 -25.85
N LYS A 124 5.20 -6.31 -25.52
CA LYS A 124 4.84 -7.37 -26.47
C LYS A 124 3.35 -7.65 -26.51
N ILE A 125 2.67 -7.55 -25.38
CA ILE A 125 1.26 -7.90 -25.22
C ILE A 125 0.44 -6.63 -25.15
N THR A 126 -0.59 -6.55 -25.99
CA THR A 126 -1.44 -5.35 -26.10
C THR A 126 -2.56 -5.33 -25.07
N SER A 127 -3.02 -6.51 -24.62
CA SER A 127 -4.17 -6.61 -23.71
C SER A 127 -4.08 -7.79 -22.73
N LEU A 128 -4.79 -7.69 -21.60
CA LEU A 128 -4.87 -8.79 -20.62
C LEU A 128 -5.54 -10.06 -21.17
N PRO A 129 -6.61 -10.00 -21.99
CA PRO A 129 -7.16 -11.19 -22.62
C PRO A 129 -6.15 -11.89 -23.53
N GLU A 130 -5.35 -11.14 -24.26
CA GLU A 130 -4.27 -11.71 -25.08
C GLU A 130 -3.28 -12.48 -24.20
N LEU A 131 -2.86 -11.93 -23.04
CA LEU A 131 -2.01 -12.62 -22.08
C LEU A 131 -2.56 -13.98 -21.62
N LEU A 132 -3.89 -14.16 -21.56
CA LEU A 132 -4.54 -15.41 -21.20
C LEU A 132 -4.55 -16.44 -22.34
N THR A 133 -4.21 -16.05 -23.56
CA THR A 133 -4.20 -16.94 -24.73
C THR A 133 -2.80 -17.34 -25.19
N VAL A 134 -1.76 -16.67 -24.67
CA VAL A 134 -0.37 -16.91 -25.04
C VAL A 134 0.11 -18.26 -24.49
N SER A 135 0.83 -19.03 -25.32
CA SER A 135 1.38 -20.33 -24.95
C SER A 135 2.54 -20.23 -23.94
N LYS A 136 2.90 -21.35 -23.30
CA LYS A 136 4.03 -21.38 -22.36
C LYS A 136 5.36 -21.13 -23.08
N GLU A 137 5.48 -21.57 -24.32
CA GLU A 137 6.66 -21.41 -25.18
C GLU A 137 6.89 -19.94 -25.50
N ASP A 138 5.84 -19.24 -25.96
CA ASP A 138 5.90 -17.80 -26.28
C ASP A 138 6.19 -16.96 -25.03
N LEU A 139 5.58 -17.31 -23.89
CA LEU A 139 5.89 -16.66 -22.61
C LEU A 139 7.35 -16.86 -22.19
N THR A 140 7.95 -18.01 -22.52
CA THR A 140 9.36 -18.29 -22.22
C THR A 140 10.28 -17.42 -23.06
N GLU A 141 9.93 -17.21 -24.33
CA GLU A 141 10.64 -16.28 -25.23
C GLU A 141 10.53 -14.84 -24.74
N ILE A 142 9.31 -14.37 -24.42
CA ILE A 142 9.07 -12.99 -23.97
C ILE A 142 9.79 -12.69 -22.65
N LEU A 143 9.74 -13.62 -21.69
CA LEU A 143 10.29 -13.42 -20.35
C LEU A 143 11.78 -13.76 -20.24
N GLY A 144 12.35 -14.46 -21.23
CA GLY A 144 13.74 -14.94 -21.24
C GLY A 144 14.05 -15.94 -20.11
N SER A 145 13.04 -16.55 -19.48
CA SER A 145 13.22 -17.48 -18.37
C SER A 145 12.06 -18.47 -18.29
N GLY A 146 12.37 -19.76 -18.49
CA GLY A 146 11.37 -20.84 -18.44
C GLY A 146 10.70 -20.98 -17.08
N ARG A 147 11.43 -20.76 -15.98
CA ARG A 147 10.86 -20.81 -14.62
C ARG A 147 9.82 -19.71 -14.39
N ASN A 148 10.08 -18.51 -14.88
CA ASN A 148 9.16 -17.38 -14.72
C ASN A 148 7.92 -17.55 -15.61
N ALA A 149 8.11 -18.02 -16.85
CA ALA A 149 7.01 -18.33 -17.77
C ALA A 149 6.12 -19.45 -17.23
N GLU A 150 6.71 -20.50 -16.65
CA GLU A 150 5.96 -21.57 -16.01
C GLU A 150 5.15 -21.09 -14.81
N ALA A 151 5.74 -20.26 -13.94
CA ALA A 151 5.04 -19.69 -12.80
C ALA A 151 3.85 -18.84 -13.23
N LEU A 152 4.04 -17.99 -14.25
CA LEU A 152 2.99 -17.13 -14.79
C LEU A 152 1.87 -17.95 -15.45
N HIS A 153 2.21 -18.80 -16.40
CA HIS A 153 1.25 -19.63 -17.14
C HIS A 153 0.46 -20.55 -16.19
N ASN A 154 1.13 -21.21 -15.25
CA ASN A 154 0.44 -22.03 -14.26
C ASN A 154 -0.49 -21.18 -13.37
N SER A 155 -0.10 -19.96 -13.00
CA SER A 155 -0.97 -19.11 -12.18
C SER A 155 -2.25 -18.66 -12.91
N LEU A 156 -2.19 -18.46 -14.23
CA LEU A 156 -3.33 -18.02 -15.03
C LEU A 156 -4.27 -19.16 -15.40
N HIS A 157 -3.73 -20.35 -15.67
CA HIS A 157 -4.50 -21.49 -16.20
C HIS A 157 -4.85 -22.56 -15.16
N ARG A 158 -4.26 -22.51 -13.96
CA ARG A 158 -4.55 -23.51 -12.91
C ARG A 158 -5.95 -23.29 -12.34
N ARG A 159 -6.80 -24.32 -12.45
CA ARG A 159 -8.09 -24.36 -11.76
C ARG A 159 -7.86 -24.46 -10.26
N LEU A 160 -8.40 -23.50 -9.52
CA LEU A 160 -8.43 -23.56 -8.06
C LEU A 160 -9.43 -24.63 -7.63
N LYS A 161 -8.97 -25.59 -6.83
CA LYS A 161 -9.88 -26.47 -6.09
C LYS A 161 -10.38 -25.71 -4.86
N PRO A 162 -11.67 -25.77 -4.51
CA PRO A 162 -12.15 -25.23 -3.25
C PRO A 162 -11.32 -25.82 -2.09
N PRO A 163 -11.05 -25.04 -1.04
CA PRO A 163 -10.41 -25.59 0.15
C PRO A 163 -11.26 -26.76 0.66
N GLU A 164 -10.63 -27.93 0.83
CA GLU A 164 -11.28 -29.07 1.46
C GLU A 164 -11.78 -28.62 2.83
N GLN A 165 -13.08 -28.80 3.09
CA GLN A 165 -13.67 -28.48 4.38
C GLN A 165 -12.86 -29.21 5.46
N PRO A 166 -12.52 -28.54 6.59
CA PRO A 166 -11.78 -29.19 7.65
C PRO A 166 -12.56 -30.43 8.08
N GLN A 167 -12.00 -31.61 7.80
CA GLN A 167 -12.53 -32.85 8.31
C GLN A 167 -12.44 -32.75 9.83
N ASP A 168 -13.59 -32.70 10.49
CA ASP A 168 -13.68 -32.76 11.95
C ASP A 168 -12.91 -33.98 12.42
N ALA A 169 -11.69 -33.74 12.91
CA ALA A 169 -10.91 -34.74 13.59
C ALA A 169 -11.72 -35.15 14.81
N LYS A 170 -12.36 -36.33 14.73
CA LYS A 170 -13.01 -37.01 15.85
C LYS A 170 -11.97 -37.25 16.95
N ARG A 171 -11.70 -36.22 17.75
CA ARG A 171 -10.94 -36.35 19.00
C ARG A 171 -11.88 -36.95 20.03
N GLY A 172 -11.85 -38.28 20.12
CA GLY A 172 -12.41 -39.02 21.25
C GLY A 172 -11.66 -38.67 22.53
N GLY A 173 -12.09 -37.61 23.21
CA GLY A 173 -11.60 -37.23 24.55
C GLY A 173 -12.51 -37.79 25.63
N LYS A 174 -12.04 -38.82 26.37
CA LYS A 174 -12.69 -39.30 27.60
C LYS A 174 -12.79 -38.16 28.61
N PHE A 175 -14.01 -37.71 28.89
CA PHE A 175 -14.29 -36.76 29.97
C PHE A 175 -14.11 -37.46 31.33
N THR A 176 -13.03 -37.14 32.06
CA THR A 176 -12.90 -37.51 33.48
C THR A 176 -13.43 -36.37 34.34
N ARG A 177 -14.52 -36.65 35.06
CA ARG A 177 -15.24 -35.68 35.89
C ARG A 177 -14.59 -35.64 37.29
N LYS A 178 -13.65 -34.72 37.53
CA LYS A 178 -13.18 -34.39 38.89
C LYS A 178 -12.73 -32.93 39.01
N GLY A 179 -13.41 -32.17 39.86
CA GLY A 179 -12.74 -31.16 40.68
C GLY A 179 -13.22 -29.71 40.60
N LYS A 180 -13.86 -29.30 41.71
CA LYS A 180 -13.87 -27.98 42.35
C LYS A 180 -14.81 -26.88 41.83
N ARG A 181 -15.90 -26.73 42.58
CA ARG A 181 -16.77 -25.55 42.69
C ARG A 181 -15.99 -24.34 43.21
N ARG A 182 -16.06 -23.21 42.49
CA ARG A 182 -15.81 -21.82 42.94
C ARG A 182 -16.71 -20.96 42.03
N PHE A 183 -17.59 -20.06 42.44
CA PHE A 183 -17.62 -19.09 43.54
C PHE A 183 -19.09 -18.81 43.94
N PRO A 184 -19.39 -18.33 45.16
CA PRO A 184 -20.70 -17.76 45.48
C PRO A 184 -20.74 -16.28 45.09
N THR A 185 -21.73 -15.90 44.29
CA THR A 185 -22.17 -14.51 44.11
C THR A 185 -22.94 -14.08 45.36
N ARG A 186 -22.53 -12.98 46.00
CA ARG A 186 -23.32 -12.32 47.04
C ARG A 186 -23.88 -11.02 46.46
N LEU A 187 -25.20 -10.98 46.31
CA LEU A 187 -25.98 -9.76 46.08
C LEU A 187 -26.41 -9.23 47.45
N THR A 188 -26.02 -8.00 47.76
CA THR A 188 -26.79 -6.99 48.49
C THR A 188 -26.19 -5.64 48.12
#